data_AF-A0A932DH80-F1
#
_entry.id   AF-A0A932DH80-F1
#
_cell.length_a   1.000
_cell.length_b   1.000
_cell.length_c   1.000
_cell.angle_alpha   90.00
_cell.angle_beta   90.00
_cell.angle_gamma   90.00
#
_symmetry.space_group_name_H-M   'P 1'
#
loop_
_entity.id
_entity.type
_entity.pdbx_description
1 polymer ?
#
loop_
_entity_poly.entity_id
_entity_poly.type
_entity_poly.pdbx_seq_one_letter_code
_entity_poly.pdbx_strand_id
1 'polypeptide(L)'
;IHRTRTEALFNFRFRMEIYVPKGQRQFGYFVMPILHRDRLIGRVDPFFDRKTRKLRINAVFAEPDAPNDKSTGAAIAAAIESLAEFLGGTDIVYLRQVPSGWRSAFR
;
A
#
# COMPACT_ATOMS: atom_id res chain seq x y z
N ILE A 1 6.13 -13.72 13.38
CA ILE A 1 5.44 -12.42 13.59
C ILE A 1 4.07 -12.69 14.19
N HIS A 2 3.81 -12.20 15.39
CA HIS A 2 2.65 -12.52 16.24
C HIS A 2 1.37 -11.79 15.75
N ARG A 3 0.56 -12.46 14.92
CA ARG A 3 -0.60 -11.85 14.20
C ARG A 3 -1.74 -11.38 15.12
N THR A 4 -1.89 -12.01 16.28
CA THR A 4 -2.98 -11.73 17.23
C THR A 4 -2.96 -10.30 17.75
N ARG A 5 -1.78 -9.68 17.92
CA ARG A 5 -1.67 -8.34 18.50
C ARG A 5 -2.07 -7.24 17.52
N THR A 6 -1.77 -7.40 16.22
CA THR A 6 -2.19 -6.44 15.18
C THR A 6 -3.70 -6.46 14.99
N GLU A 7 -4.31 -7.65 15.01
CA GLU A 7 -5.77 -7.78 14.96
C GLU A 7 -6.43 -7.17 16.21
N ALA A 8 -5.89 -7.42 17.41
CA ALA A 8 -6.45 -6.88 18.64
C ALA A 8 -6.33 -5.35 18.76
N LEU A 9 -5.23 -4.75 18.28
CA LEU A 9 -4.99 -3.31 18.42
C LEU A 9 -5.58 -2.48 17.28
N PHE A 10 -5.61 -3.02 16.06
CA PHE A 10 -5.96 -2.24 14.86
C PHE A 10 -7.15 -2.82 14.09
N ASN A 11 -7.76 -3.90 14.57
CA ASN A 11 -8.78 -4.67 13.83
C ASN A 11 -8.32 -5.03 12.40
N PHE A 12 -7.01 -5.27 12.23
CA PHE A 12 -6.38 -5.40 10.93
C PHE A 12 -5.61 -6.71 10.83
N ARG A 13 -6.09 -7.61 9.97
CA ARG A 13 -5.42 -8.88 9.68
C ARG A 13 -4.31 -8.67 8.67
N PHE A 14 -3.08 -8.51 9.17
CA PHE A 14 -1.89 -8.41 8.32
C PHE A 14 -1.25 -9.76 8.04
N ARG A 15 -1.05 -10.08 6.75
CA ARG A 15 -0.28 -11.25 6.30
C ARG A 15 0.53 -10.89 5.07
N MET A 16 1.86 -11.00 5.18
CA MET A 16 2.73 -11.02 4.00
C MET A 16 2.47 -12.28 3.19
N GLU A 17 2.35 -12.14 1.87
CA GLU A 17 2.01 -13.24 0.96
C GLU A 17 3.19 -13.70 0.10
N ILE A 18 4.42 -13.35 0.50
CA ILE A 18 5.66 -13.75 -0.19
C ILE A 18 5.78 -15.27 -0.39
N TYR A 19 5.29 -16.06 0.56
CA TYR A 19 5.29 -17.52 0.51
C TYR A 19 3.98 -18.12 -0.04
N VAL A 20 3.00 -17.29 -0.38
CA VAL A 20 1.73 -17.73 -0.97
C VAL A 20 1.93 -17.82 -2.49
N PRO A 21 1.53 -18.93 -3.15
CA PRO A 21 1.57 -19.04 -4.60
C PRO A 21 0.84 -17.87 -5.28
N LYS A 22 1.37 -17.38 -6.41
CA LYS A 22 0.89 -16.15 -7.07
C LYS A 22 -0.64 -16.12 -7.29
N GLY A 23 -1.25 -17.24 -7.66
CA GLY A 23 -2.70 -17.34 -7.92
C GLY A 23 -3.58 -17.36 -6.67
N GLN A 24 -3.01 -17.56 -5.48
CA GLN A 24 -3.74 -17.62 -4.20
C GLN A 24 -3.55 -16.36 -3.34
N ARG A 25 -2.82 -15.36 -3.85
CA ARG A 25 -2.56 -14.09 -3.17
C ARG A 25 -3.82 -13.23 -3.16
N GLN A 26 -4.18 -12.71 -1.99
CA GLN A 26 -5.31 -11.80 -1.84
C GLN A 26 -4.91 -10.35 -2.19
N PHE A 27 -3.74 -9.91 -1.74
CA PHE A 27 -3.34 -8.50 -1.83
C PHE A 27 -2.07 -8.27 -2.65
N GLY A 28 -1.10 -9.17 -2.59
CA GLY A 28 0.15 -8.95 -3.30
C GLY A 28 1.35 -9.60 -2.65
N TYR A 29 2.47 -9.64 -3.39
CA TYR A 29 3.66 -10.35 -2.96
C TYR A 29 4.26 -9.72 -1.69
N PHE A 30 4.49 -8.40 -1.71
CA PHE A 30 5.10 -7.66 -0.63
C PHE A 30 4.16 -6.58 -0.12
N VAL A 31 2.93 -6.98 0.20
CA VAL A 31 1.91 -6.07 0.69
C VAL A 31 2.34 -5.41 2.00
N MET A 32 2.25 -4.08 2.04
CA MET A 32 2.54 -3.26 3.21
C MET A 32 1.27 -2.57 3.71
N PRO A 33 1.08 -2.44 5.03
CA PRO A 33 -0.06 -1.73 5.58
C PRO A 33 0.10 -0.21 5.44
N ILE A 34 -1.00 0.50 5.23
CA ILE A 34 -1.06 1.96 5.20
C ILE A 34 -1.47 2.43 6.60
N LEU A 35 -0.52 3.00 7.34
CA LEU A 35 -0.78 3.69 8.60
C LEU A 35 -1.13 5.16 8.31
N HIS A 36 -2.30 5.59 8.74
CA HIS A 36 -2.71 6.98 8.66
C HIS A 36 -3.19 7.44 10.03
N ARG A 37 -2.50 8.44 10.59
CA ARG A 37 -2.61 8.83 12.00
C ARG A 37 -2.34 7.62 12.90
N ASP A 38 -3.35 7.14 13.61
CA ASP A 38 -3.33 6.04 14.56
C ASP A 38 -3.98 4.76 14.03
N ARG A 39 -4.42 4.74 12.75
CA ARG A 39 -5.19 3.63 12.17
C ARG A 39 -4.53 3.02 10.94
N LEU A 40 -4.67 1.70 10.82
CA LEU A 40 -4.35 0.98 9.58
C LEU A 40 -5.55 1.03 8.65
N ILE A 41 -5.48 1.88 7.62
CA ILE A 41 -6.62 2.21 6.75
C ILE A 41 -6.59 1.50 5.40
N GLY A 42 -5.55 0.70 5.12
CA GLY A 42 -5.44 0.03 3.84
C GLY A 42 -4.13 -0.71 3.64
N ARG A 43 -3.88 -1.08 2.39
CA ARG A 43 -2.73 -1.88 1.94
C ARG A 43 -2.19 -1.35 0.62
N VAL A 44 -0.87 -1.44 0.44
CA VAL A 44 -0.20 -1.15 -0.83
C VAL A 44 0.74 -2.31 -1.19
N ASP A 45 0.76 -2.74 -2.45
CA ASP A 45 1.72 -3.74 -2.95
C ASP A 45 2.79 -3.06 -3.80
N PRO A 46 3.85 -2.49 -3.19
CA PRO A 46 4.94 -1.88 -3.92
C PRO A 46 5.93 -2.93 -4.42
N PHE A 47 6.58 -2.61 -5.53
CA PHE A 47 7.69 -3.35 -6.06
C PHE A 47 8.72 -2.37 -6.62
N PHE A 48 9.90 -2.33 -6.01
CA PHE A 48 10.99 -1.49 -6.51
C PHE A 48 11.86 -2.26 -7.51
N ASP A 49 11.81 -1.85 -8.78
CA ASP A 49 12.67 -2.40 -9.81
C ASP A 49 14.03 -1.70 -9.77
N ARG A 50 15.04 -2.41 -9.24
CA ARG A 50 16.40 -1.88 -9.11
C ARG A 50 17.07 -1.61 -10.46
N LYS A 51 16.68 -2.29 -11.55
CA LYS A 51 17.29 -2.09 -12.87
C LYS A 51 16.83 -0.79 -13.50
N THR A 52 15.53 -0.50 -13.40
CA THR A 52 14.93 0.71 -13.97
C THR A 52 14.83 1.87 -12.97
N ARG A 53 15.15 1.62 -11.69
CA ARG A 53 14.98 2.53 -10.55
C ARG A 53 13.55 3.06 -10.42
N LYS A 54 12.55 2.25 -10.77
CA LYS A 54 11.14 2.64 -10.69
C LYS A 54 10.45 1.95 -9.51
N LEU A 55 9.68 2.71 -8.74
CA LEU A 55 8.76 2.16 -7.75
C LEU A 55 7.43 1.84 -8.42
N ARG A 56 7.15 0.56 -8.61
CA ARG A 56 5.87 0.10 -9.17
C ARG A 56 4.89 -0.13 -8.05
N ILE A 57 3.72 0.49 -8.12
CA ILE A 57 2.61 0.24 -7.21
C ILE A 57 1.65 -0.71 -7.92
N ASN A 58 1.71 -1.99 -7.54
CA ASN A 58 0.90 -3.02 -8.19
C ASN A 58 -0.58 -2.88 -7.83
N ALA A 59 -0.89 -2.49 -6.60
CA ALA A 59 -2.25 -2.29 -6.12
C ALA A 59 -2.28 -1.42 -4.87
N VAL A 60 -3.40 -0.72 -4.67
CA VAL A 60 -3.76 -0.03 -3.43
C VAL A 60 -5.15 -0.51 -3.01
N PHE A 61 -5.31 -0.87 -1.74
CA PHE A 61 -6.57 -1.33 -1.16
C PHE A 61 -6.92 -0.44 0.02
N ALA A 62 -8.19 -0.07 0.12
CA ALA A 62 -8.75 0.58 1.30
C ALA A 62 -9.43 -0.48 2.20
N GLU A 63 -9.32 -0.33 3.52
CA GLU A 63 -10.21 -1.03 4.43
C GLU A 63 -11.64 -0.45 4.33
N PRO A 64 -12.68 -1.22 4.71
CA PRO A 64 -14.07 -0.75 4.63
C PRO A 64 -14.37 0.54 5.40
N ASP A 65 -13.63 0.79 6.49
CA ASP A 65 -13.77 1.92 7.40
C ASP A 65 -12.73 3.04 7.16
N ALA A 66 -12.01 2.96 6.04
CA ALA A 66 -11.00 3.93 5.65
C ALA A 66 -11.64 5.28 5.25
N PRO A 67 -11.07 6.42 5.65
CA PRO A 67 -11.53 7.72 5.17
C PRO A 67 -11.43 7.81 3.63
N ASN A 68 -12.55 8.09 2.99
CA ASN A 68 -12.67 8.11 1.53
C ASN A 68 -12.66 9.55 0.99
N ASP A 69 -11.64 10.32 1.39
CA ASP A 69 -11.50 11.73 1.03
C ASP A 69 -10.17 12.04 0.33
N LYS A 70 -10.13 13.18 -0.35
CA LYS A 70 -8.97 13.62 -1.14
C LYS A 70 -7.72 13.87 -0.28
N SER A 71 -7.88 14.36 0.95
CA SER A 71 -6.73 14.67 1.82
C SER A 71 -6.03 13.40 2.28
N THR A 72 -6.80 12.34 2.59
CA THR A 72 -6.27 11.01 2.88
C THR A 72 -5.53 10.44 1.68
N GLY A 73 -6.11 10.53 0.48
CA GLY A 73 -5.44 10.12 -0.75
C GLY A 73 -4.10 10.84 -0.98
N ALA A 74 -4.07 12.16 -0.75
CA ALA A 74 -2.85 12.96 -0.89
C ALA A 74 -1.76 12.56 0.11
N ALA A 75 -2.12 12.27 1.37
CA ALA A 75 -1.17 11.79 2.36
C ALA A 75 -0.57 10.42 1.99
N ILE A 76 -1.37 9.52 1.41
CA ILE A 76 -0.88 8.21 0.95
C ILE A 76 0.06 8.39 -0.25
N ALA A 77 -0.29 9.24 -1.22
CA ALA A 77 0.57 9.53 -2.36
C ALA A 77 1.92 10.10 -1.93
N ALA A 78 1.92 11.07 -1.02
CA ALA A 78 3.16 11.65 -0.46
C ALA A 78 4.02 10.61 0.27
N ALA A 79 3.41 9.64 0.97
CA ALA A 79 4.15 8.55 1.61
C ALA A 79 4.79 7.60 0.59
N ILE A 80 4.11 7.34 -0.54
CA ILE A 80 4.65 6.55 -1.66
C ILE A 80 5.81 7.28 -2.35
N GLU A 81 5.68 8.60 -2.54
CA GLU A 81 6.75 9.46 -3.07
C GLU A 81 7.98 9.43 -2.15
N SER A 82 7.78 9.61 -0.84
CA SER A 82 8.86 9.52 0.15
C SER A 82 9.54 8.14 0.15
N LEU A 83 8.76 7.05 -0.01
CA LEU A 83 9.33 5.71 -0.16
C LEU A 83 10.15 5.57 -1.46
N ALA A 84 9.66 6.12 -2.57
CA ALA A 84 10.39 6.09 -3.84
C ALA A 84 11.73 6.83 -3.71
N GLU A 85 11.72 8.02 -3.10
CA GLU A 85 12.93 8.81 -2.82
C GLU A 85 13.90 8.05 -1.91
N PHE A 86 13.41 7.49 -0.79
CA PHE A 86 14.22 6.70 0.13
C PHE A 86 14.92 5.51 -0.55
N LEU A 87 14.24 4.87 -1.51
CA LEU A 87 14.79 3.76 -2.29
C LEU A 87 15.71 4.22 -3.44
N GLY A 88 15.87 5.53 -3.65
CA GLY A 88 16.63 6.11 -4.75
C GLY A 88 15.97 5.86 -6.11
N GLY A 89 14.64 5.87 -6.13
CA GLY A 89 13.82 5.75 -7.32
C GLY A 89 13.71 7.05 -8.09
N THR A 90 13.58 6.95 -9.41
CA THR A 90 13.47 8.10 -10.33
C THR A 90 12.05 8.33 -10.82
N ASP A 91 11.16 7.36 -10.63
CA ASP A 91 9.80 7.38 -11.17
C ASP A 91 8.89 6.42 -10.38
N ILE A 92 7.59 6.68 -10.41
CA ILE A 92 6.55 5.88 -9.75
C ILE A 92 5.54 5.44 -10.79
N VAL A 93 5.24 4.14 -10.85
CA VAL A 93 4.33 3.58 -11.86
C VAL A 93 3.19 2.84 -11.19
N TYR A 94 1.96 3.29 -11.40
CA TYR A 94 0.75 2.65 -10.88
C TYR A 94 0.20 1.63 -11.90
N LEU A 95 0.06 0.36 -11.51
CA LEU A 95 -0.37 -0.71 -12.43
C LEU A 95 -1.85 -1.07 -12.34
N ARG A 96 -2.50 -0.81 -11.20
CA ARG A 96 -3.92 -1.09 -10.99
C ARG A 96 -4.62 0.15 -10.43
N GLN A 97 -5.96 0.09 -10.46
CA GLN A 97 -6.79 1.16 -9.92
C GLN A 97 -6.61 1.32 -8.41
N VAL A 98 -6.59 2.59 -8.01
CA VAL A 98 -6.66 3.05 -6.63
C VAL A 98 -8.14 3.20 -6.23
N PRO A 99 -8.51 3.03 -4.93
CA PRO A 99 -9.84 3.30 -4.42
C PRO A 99 -10.37 4.67 -4.83
N SER A 100 -11.67 4.77 -5.15
CA SER A 100 -12.26 5.91 -5.85
C SER A 100 -12.05 7.26 -5.16
N GLY A 101 -12.21 7.36 -3.84
CA GLY A 101 -12.00 8.65 -3.14
C GLY A 101 -10.54 9.06 -3.03
N TRP A 102 -9.60 8.15 -3.30
CA TRP A 102 -8.17 8.45 -3.28
C TRP A 102 -7.62 8.76 -4.68
N ARG A 103 -8.26 8.27 -5.75
CA ARG A 103 -7.74 8.33 -7.15
C ARG A 103 -7.16 9.68 -7.56
N SER A 104 -7.82 10.79 -7.19
CA SER A 104 -7.37 12.12 -7.62
C SER A 104 -5.96 12.52 -7.15
N ALA A 105 -5.44 11.83 -6.13
CA ALA A 105 -4.10 12.06 -5.58
C ALA A 105 -3.01 11.24 -6.27
N PHE A 106 -3.37 10.21 -7.04
CA PHE A 106 -2.44 9.30 -7.69
C PHE A 106 -2.45 9.66 -9.17
N ARG A 107 -1.42 10.38 -9.60
CA ARG A 107 -1.23 10.83 -10.98
C ARG A 107 -0.10 10.08 -11.65
#